data_AF-A0A7S1GZY5-F1
#
_entry.id   AF-A0A7S1GZY5-F1
#
_cell.length_a   1.000
_cell.length_b   1.000
_cell.length_c   1.000
_cell.angle_alpha   90.00
_cell.angle_beta   90.00
_cell.angle_gamma   90.00
#
_symmetry.space_group_name_H-M   'P 1'
#
loop_
_entity.id
_entity.type
_entity.pdbx_description
1 polymer ?
#
loop_
_entity_poly.entity_id
_entity_poly.type
_entity_poly.pdbx_seq_one_letter_code
_entity_poly.pdbx_strand_id
1 'polypeptide(L)'
;TGRNLDVAMQGKAWLAVQANDGTEAYTRAGSLDVSGEGLLVMRNGMPVLGDGGPINVPPNSQLSIGSDGTVTAKAANQRPTTIGRLKLVTPETAQALSRGDDGLFRAPNGDLPVDPTARLQDGALE
;
A
#
# COMPACT_ATOMS: atom_id res chain seq x y z
N THR A 1 -4.14 -6.93 15.55
CA THR A 1 -3.00 -6.26 16.23
C THR A 1 -3.33 -4.91 16.83
N GLY A 2 -4.42 -4.23 16.43
CA GLY A 2 -4.74 -2.89 16.95
C GLY A 2 -3.74 -1.81 16.52
N ARG A 3 -2.86 -2.10 15.54
CA ARG A 3 -2.00 -1.11 14.90
C ARG A 3 -2.77 -0.49 13.74
N ASN A 4 -2.77 0.83 13.68
CA ASN A 4 -3.58 1.61 12.73
C ASN A 4 -3.22 1.41 11.25
N LEU A 5 -2.14 0.68 10.98
CA LEU A 5 -1.52 0.51 9.67
C LEU A 5 -1.38 -0.95 9.25
N ASP A 6 -2.09 -1.86 9.92
CA ASP A 6 -2.27 -3.22 9.40
C ASP A 6 -3.53 -3.25 8.52
N VAL A 7 -3.35 -3.64 7.26
CA VAL A 7 -4.42 -3.76 6.25
C VAL A 7 -4.42 -5.16 5.65
N ALA A 8 -5.59 -5.63 5.25
CA ALA A 8 -5.75 -6.88 4.49
C ALA A 8 -6.43 -6.57 3.15
N MET A 9 -5.77 -6.92 2.04
CA MET A 9 -6.33 -6.75 0.71
C MET A 9 -7.46 -7.75 0.48
N GLN A 10 -8.64 -7.26 0.08
CA GLN A 10 -9.83 -8.11 -0.08
C GLN A 10 -9.84 -8.85 -1.41
N GLY A 11 -10.30 -10.10 -1.38
CA GLY A 11 -10.53 -10.90 -2.57
C GLY A 11 -9.26 -11.07 -3.42
N LYS A 12 -9.29 -10.57 -4.66
CA LYS A 12 -8.17 -10.67 -5.61
C LYS A 12 -7.24 -9.44 -5.60
N ALA A 13 -7.49 -8.47 -4.74
CA ALA A 13 -6.72 -7.23 -4.71
C ALA A 13 -5.27 -7.45 -4.24
N TRP A 14 -4.34 -6.69 -4.80
CA TRP A 14 -2.94 -6.63 -4.40
C TRP A 14 -2.53 -5.18 -4.16
N LEU A 15 -1.61 -4.97 -3.24
CA LEU A 15 -1.02 -3.66 -2.96
C LEU A 15 0.22 -3.47 -3.83
N ALA A 16 0.34 -2.31 -4.49
CA ALA A 16 1.55 -1.92 -5.20
C ALA A 16 2.58 -1.29 -4.27
N VAL A 17 3.85 -1.66 -4.45
CA VAL A 17 5.01 -1.18 -3.71
C VAL A 17 6.17 -0.93 -4.66
N GLN A 18 7.14 -0.13 -4.24
CA GLN A 18 8.38 0.07 -4.97
C GLN A 18 9.43 -0.92 -4.45
N ALA A 19 9.95 -1.76 -5.34
CA ALA A 19 11.05 -2.65 -5.06
C ALA A 19 12.38 -1.87 -4.98
N ASN A 20 13.43 -2.51 -4.46
CA ASN A 20 14.76 -1.89 -4.28
C ASN A 20 15.42 -1.45 -5.59
N ASP A 21 15.05 -2.06 -6.72
CA ASP A 21 15.50 -1.70 -8.06
C ASP A 21 14.73 -0.51 -8.65
N GLY A 22 13.77 0.05 -7.90
CA GLY A 22 12.92 1.17 -8.29
C GLY A 22 11.68 0.77 -9.07
N THR A 23 11.52 -0.51 -9.43
CA THR A 23 10.36 -1.00 -10.19
C THR A 23 9.13 -1.19 -9.31
N GLU A 24 7.95 -1.15 -9.92
CA GLU A 24 6.71 -1.51 -9.24
C GLU A 24 6.62 -3.04 -9.06
N ALA A 25 6.19 -3.44 -7.87
CA ALA A 25 5.89 -4.81 -7.56
C ALA A 25 4.64 -4.89 -6.66
N TYR A 26 4.17 -6.10 -6.41
CA TYR A 26 2.91 -6.38 -5.76
C TYR A 26 3.06 -7.29 -4.56
N THR A 27 2.19 -7.09 -3.57
CA THR A 27 2.19 -7.88 -2.33
C THR A 27 0.79 -8.03 -1.75
N ARG A 28 0.62 -9.11 -0.96
CA ARG A 28 -0.52 -9.31 -0.06
C ARG A 28 -0.20 -8.96 1.39
N ALA A 29 1.07 -8.69 1.71
CA ALA A 29 1.46 -8.26 3.03
C ALA A 29 0.97 -6.82 3.26
N GLY A 30 0.16 -6.60 4.28
CA GLY A 30 -0.36 -5.28 4.61
C GLY A 30 0.05 -4.80 5.99
N SER A 31 1.17 -5.27 6.54
CA SER A 31 1.79 -4.63 7.70
C SER A 31 2.62 -3.43 7.26
N LEU A 32 2.04 -2.24 7.42
CA LEU A 32 2.64 -0.97 7.01
C LEU A 32 3.18 -0.20 8.21
N ASP A 33 4.12 0.70 7.94
CA ASP A 33 4.74 1.60 8.90
C ASP A 33 5.14 2.92 8.22
N VAL A 34 5.58 3.90 9.01
CA VAL A 34 6.14 5.16 8.50
C VAL A 34 7.65 5.14 8.70
N SER A 35 8.41 5.30 7.61
CA SER A 35 9.87 5.35 7.67
C SER A 35 10.37 6.62 8.36
N GLY A 36 11.65 6.63 8.75
CA GLY A 36 12.30 7.83 9.30
C GLY A 36 12.38 9.01 8.31
N GLU A 37 12.20 8.75 7.01
CA GLU A 37 12.15 9.76 5.96
C GLU A 37 10.74 10.29 5.71
N GLY A 38 9.74 9.78 6.45
CA GLY A 38 8.35 10.17 6.30
C GLY A 38 7.66 9.51 5.09
N LEU A 39 8.04 8.28 4.73
CA LEU A 39 7.34 7.51 3.70
C LEU A 39 6.46 6.43 4.32
N LEU A 40 5.30 6.17 3.74
CA LEU A 40 4.54 4.96 4.03
C LEU A 40 5.28 3.76 3.41
N VAL A 41 5.68 2.82 4.25
CA VAL A 41 6.49 1.65 3.86
C VAL A 41 5.86 0.37 4.37
N MET A 42 6.22 -0.76 3.77
CA MET A 42 6.05 -2.06 4.40
C MET A 42 7.07 -2.27 5.53
N ARG A 43 6.84 -3.28 6.37
CA ARG A 43 7.74 -3.63 7.48
C ARG A 43 9.18 -3.97 7.07
N ASN A 44 9.41 -4.34 5.81
CA ASN A 44 10.74 -4.58 5.24
C ASN A 44 11.34 -3.33 4.56
N GLY A 45 10.73 -2.15 4.74
CA GLY A 45 11.25 -0.86 4.28
C GLY A 45 10.83 -0.45 2.87
N MET A 46 10.13 -1.31 2.12
CA MET A 46 9.73 -0.99 0.75
C MET A 46 8.62 0.09 0.71
N PRO A 47 8.79 1.18 -0.04
CA PRO A 47 7.77 2.22 -0.16
C PRO A 47 6.46 1.70 -0.73
N VAL A 48 5.35 2.13 -0.14
CA VAL A 48 4.00 1.85 -0.66
C VAL A 48 3.66 2.86 -1.74
N LEU A 49 3.19 2.35 -2.88
CA LEU A 49 2.81 3.20 -4.01
C LEU A 49 1.33 3.61 -3.91
N GLY A 50 1.10 4.89 -4.13
CA GLY A 50 -0.22 5.47 -4.34
C GLY A 50 -0.47 5.87 -5.79
N ASP A 51 -1.50 6.67 -5.99
CA ASP A 51 -1.91 7.26 -7.27
C ASP A 51 -0.87 8.20 -7.90
N GLY A 52 0.05 8.76 -7.09
CA GLY A 52 1.12 9.66 -7.53
C GLY A 52 2.56 9.15 -7.29
N GLY A 53 2.75 7.86 -6.98
CA GLY A 53 4.04 7.30 -6.55
C GLY A 53 4.09 7.05 -5.04
N PRO A 54 5.29 6.99 -4.41
CA PRO A 54 5.41 6.76 -2.97
C PRO A 54 4.64 7.76 -2.12
N ILE A 55 3.92 7.27 -1.12
CA ILE A 55 3.07 8.12 -0.25
C ILE A 55 3.93 8.79 0.83
N ASN A 56 3.95 10.12 0.81
CA ASN A 56 4.64 10.94 1.79
C ASN A 56 3.72 11.24 2.98
N VAL A 57 4.25 11.09 4.18
CA VAL A 57 3.56 11.22 5.46
C VAL A 57 4.05 12.48 6.17
N PRO A 58 3.18 13.47 6.43
CA PRO A 58 3.56 14.65 7.16
C PRO A 58 4.06 14.29 8.58
N PRO A 59 5.06 15.01 9.11
CA PRO A 59 5.61 14.73 10.44
C PRO A 59 4.53 14.87 11.52
N ASN A 60 4.67 14.11 12.60
CA ASN A 60 3.79 14.15 13.78
C ASN A 60 2.29 13.96 13.45
N SER A 61 1.98 13.16 12.43
CA SER A 61 0.61 12.88 12.00
C SER A 61 0.19 11.46 12.36
N GLN A 62 -1.06 11.32 12.79
CA GLN A 62 -1.72 10.02 12.88
C GLN A 62 -2.31 9.68 11.51
N LEU A 63 -2.04 8.47 11.03
CA LEU A 63 -2.54 7.99 9.74
C LEU A 63 -3.78 7.13 9.92
N SER A 64 -4.72 7.20 8.99
CA SER A 64 -5.81 6.24 8.84
C SER A 64 -5.96 5.84 7.38
N ILE A 65 -6.31 4.58 7.13
CA ILE A 65 -6.50 4.03 5.78
C ILE A 65 -7.95 3.59 5.65
N GLY A 66 -8.69 4.17 4.70
CA GLY A 66 -10.05 3.76 4.37
C GLY A 66 -10.08 2.45 3.59
N SER A 67 -11.24 1.77 3.58
CA SER A 67 -11.43 0.50 2.87
C SER A 67 -11.22 0.58 1.34
N ASP A 68 -11.26 1.77 0.76
CA ASP A 68 -10.98 2.03 -0.64
C ASP A 68 -9.49 2.34 -0.93
N GLY A 69 -8.65 2.33 0.11
CA GLY A 69 -7.24 2.69 0.06
C GLY A 69 -6.96 4.17 0.34
N THR A 70 -7.95 5.02 0.60
CA THR A 70 -7.71 6.44 0.87
C THR A 70 -6.87 6.60 2.15
N VAL A 71 -5.72 7.27 2.04
CA VAL A 71 -4.82 7.53 3.17
C VAL A 71 -5.02 8.95 3.65
N THR A 72 -5.35 9.08 4.94
CA THR A 72 -5.58 10.36 5.61
C THR A 72 -4.56 10.55 6.71
N ALA A 73 -4.00 11.75 6.81
CA ALA A 73 -3.11 12.16 7.89
C ALA A 73 -3.81 13.21 8.78
N LYS A 74 -3.60 13.11 10.09
CA LYS A 74 -4.10 14.08 11.07
C LYS A 74 -2.99 14.50 12.01
N ALA A 75 -2.51 15.73 11.85
CA ALA A 75 -1.63 16.38 12.83
C ALA A 75 -2.43 16.83 14.07
N ALA A 76 -1.73 17.06 15.18
CA ALA A 76 -2.34 17.55 16.42
C ALA A 76 -3.09 18.87 16.18
N ASN A 77 -4.34 18.94 16.67
CA ASN A 77 -5.23 20.11 16.56
C ASN A 77 -5.57 20.56 15.13
N GLN A 78 -5.32 19.71 14.12
CA GLN A 78 -5.70 19.99 12.73
C GLN A 78 -6.82 19.06 12.26
N ARG A 79 -7.53 19.49 11.21
CA ARG A 79 -8.48 18.62 10.51
C ARG A 79 -7.69 17.55 9.75
N PRO A 80 -8.20 16.30 9.66
CA PRO A 80 -7.59 15.28 8.82
C PRO A 80 -7.53 15.74 7.36
N THR A 81 -6.44 15.41 6.66
CA THR A 81 -6.22 15.69 5.25
C THR A 81 -5.88 14.42 4.49
N THR A 82 -6.45 14.25 3.30
CA THR A 82 -6.08 13.15 2.40
C THR A 82 -4.68 13.41 1.85
N ILE A 83 -3.79 12.43 1.96
CA ILE A 83 -2.39 12.51 1.49
C ILE A 83 -2.12 11.60 0.29
N GLY A 84 -3.08 10.77 -0.11
CA GLY A 84 -3.02 9.92 -1.29
C GLY A 84 -4.00 8.77 -1.19
N ARG A 85 -3.98 7.89 -2.19
CA ARG A 85 -4.75 6.63 -2.16
C ARG A 85 -3.83 5.48 -2.53
N LEU A 86 -3.83 4.40 -1.74
CA LEU A 86 -3.07 3.19 -2.04
C LEU A 86 -3.41 2.69 -3.45
N LYS A 87 -2.40 2.39 -4.25
CA LYS A 87 -2.60 1.74 -5.55
C LYS A 87 -2.90 0.27 -5.29
N LEU A 88 -4.18 -0.07 -5.40
CA LEU A 88 -4.67 -1.44 -5.39
C LEU A 88 -4.87 -1.91 -6.83
N VAL A 89 -4.51 -3.15 -7.11
CA VAL A 89 -4.64 -3.76 -8.44
C VAL A 89 -5.30 -5.12 -8.33
N THR A 90 -6.00 -5.54 -9.38
CA THR A 90 -6.57 -6.88 -9.48
C THR A 90 -6.07 -7.53 -10.76
N PRO A 91 -5.07 -8.44 -10.69
CA PRO A 91 -4.64 -9.20 -11.84
C PRO A 91 -5.79 -10.05 -12.39
N GLU A 92 -5.89 -10.17 -13.72
CA GLU A 92 -6.93 -10.97 -14.39
C GLU A 92 -6.92 -12.43 -13.91
N THR A 93 -5.72 -12.98 -13.71
CA THR A 93 -5.50 -14.29 -13.07
C THR A 93 -4.35 -14.19 -12.07
N ALA A 94 -4.41 -14.94 -10.96
CA ALA A 94 -3.32 -14.92 -9.97
C ALA A 94 -2.01 -15.49 -10.54
N GLN A 95 -2.11 -16.38 -11.55
CA GLN A 95 -0.98 -16.89 -12.32
C GLN A 95 -0.34 -15.82 -13.23
N ALA A 96 -0.98 -14.65 -13.40
CA ALA A 96 -0.40 -13.53 -14.15
C ALA A 96 0.70 -12.80 -13.38
N LEU A 97 0.96 -13.16 -12.12
CA LEU A 97 2.05 -12.59 -11.34
C LEU A 97 3.13 -13.63 -11.07
N SER A 98 4.39 -13.24 -11.29
CA SER A 98 5.57 -14.05 -10.98
C SER A 98 6.20 -13.58 -9.68
N ARG A 99 6.45 -14.51 -8.75
CA ARG A 99 7.13 -14.23 -7.49
C ARG A 99 8.64 -14.11 -7.72
N GLY A 100 9.24 -13.01 -7.28
CA GLY A 100 10.68 -12.80 -7.25
C GLY A 100 11.33 -13.35 -5.98
N ASP A 101 12.67 -13.33 -5.96
CA ASP A 101 13.48 -13.78 -4.82
C ASP A 101 13.32 -12.87 -3.58
N ASP A 102 12.98 -11.61 -3.81
CA ASP A 102 12.61 -10.61 -2.79
C ASP A 102 11.24 -10.88 -2.14
N GLY A 103 10.50 -11.87 -2.66
CA GLY A 103 9.17 -12.24 -2.22
C GLY A 103 8.04 -11.34 -2.70
N LEU A 104 8.36 -10.37 -3.54
CA LEU A 104 7.37 -9.55 -4.24
C LEU A 104 6.92 -10.23 -5.53
N PHE A 105 5.80 -9.76 -6.06
CA PHE A 105 5.21 -10.26 -7.28
C PHE A 105 5.31 -9.21 -8.38
N ARG A 106 5.61 -9.64 -9.60
CA ARG A 106 5.72 -8.75 -10.76
C ARG A 106 4.83 -9.25 -11.89
N ALA A 107 4.20 -8.32 -12.60
CA ALA A 107 3.44 -8.64 -13.80
C ALA A 107 4.41 -8.74 -15.00
N PRO A 108 4.23 -9.71 -15.91
CA PRO A 108 5.14 -9.94 -17.03
C PRO A 108 5.06 -8.85 -18.10
N ASN A 109 3.95 -8.11 -18.15
CA ASN A 109 3.62 -7.16 -19.21
C ASN A 109 3.68 -5.69 -18.72
N GLY A 110 4.45 -5.43 -17.65
CA GLY A 110 4.56 -4.12 -17.03
C GLY A 110 3.50 -3.85 -15.95
N ASP A 111 3.49 -2.63 -15.45
CA ASP A 111 2.69 -2.23 -14.30
C ASP A 111 1.18 -2.35 -14.55
N LEU A 112 0.47 -2.92 -13.60
CA LEU A 112 -0.97 -3.07 -13.63
C LEU A 112 -1.67 -1.72 -13.39
N PRO A 113 -2.81 -1.48 -14.07
CA PRO A 113 -3.63 -0.31 -13.80
C PRO A 113 -4.26 -0.41 -12.41
N VAL A 114 -4.54 0.75 -11.81
CA VAL A 114 -5.31 0.82 -10.56
C VAL A 114 -6.70 0.20 -10.78
N ASP A 115 -7.14 -0.61 -9.82
CA ASP A 115 -8.50 -1.11 -9.75
C ASP A 115 -9.33 -0.24 -8.80
N PRO A 116 -10.26 0.59 -9.32
CA PRO A 116 -11.07 1.48 -8.48
C PRO A 116 -12.08 0.73 -7.60
N THR A 117 -12.36 -0.53 -7.92
CA THR A 117 -13.29 -1.42 -7.20
C THR A 117 -12.59 -2.29 -6.16
N ALA A 118 -11.26 -2.40 -6.22
CA ALA A 118 -10.48 -3.10 -5.20
C ALA A 118 -10.66 -2.45 -3.82
N ARG A 119 -10.65 -3.29 -2.79
CA ARG A 119 -10.87 -2.89 -1.40
C ARG A 119 -9.85 -3.54 -0.49
N LEU A 120 -9.71 -2.96 0.68
CA LEU A 120 -8.98 -3.51 1.81
C LEU A 120 -9.83 -3.44 3.07
N GLN A 121 -9.41 -4.17 4.09
CA GLN A 121 -9.93 -4.07 5.44
C GLN A 121 -8.83 -3.58 6.37
N ASP A 122 -9.15 -2.62 7.24
CA ASP A 122 -8.26 -2.17 8.31
C ASP A 122 -8.29 -3.16 9.50
N GLY A 123 -7.16 -3.29 10.19
CA GLY A 123 -7.07 -4.01 11.46
C GLY A 123 -7.14 -5.54 11.40
N ALA A 124 -7.18 -6.14 10.21
CA ALA A 124 -7.18 -7.59 10.02
C ALA A 124 -5.78 -8.09 9.63
N LEU A 125 -5.17 -8.90 10.50
CA LEU A 125 -4.21 -9.92 10.04
C LEU A 125 -5.03 -11.15 9.64
N GLU A 126 -4.81 -11.67 8.44
CA GLU A 126 -5.11 -13.08 8.14
C GLU A 126 -4.05 -13.99 8.78
#